data_AF-A0A927VMJ3-F1
#
_entry.id   AF-A0A927VMJ3-F1
#
_cell.length_a   1.000
_cell.length_b   1.000
_cell.length_c   1.000
_cell.angle_alpha   90.00
_cell.angle_beta   90.00
_cell.angle_gamma   90.00
#
_symmetry.space_group_name_H-M   'P 1'
#
loop_
_entity.id
_entity.type
_entity.pdbx_description
1 polymer ?
#
loop_
_entity_poly.entity_id
_entity_poly.type
_entity_poly.pdbx_seq_one_letter_code
_entity_poly.pdbx_strand_id
1 'polypeptide(L)'
;YEMRLLLSLTNAVGAGRMRQATRELLKAYIHGLDSAALDDVFELLAWNQGIGYFSSEIGPSTLFAAYKTIKGMEKQGKARGEICAALKEKFGEKNPEVKVM
;
A
#
# COMPACT_ATOMS: atom_id res chain seq x y z
N TYR A 1 14.89 9.35 0.90
CA TYR A 1 13.87 9.25 -0.17
C TYR A 1 12.61 8.52 0.33
N GLU A 2 12.77 7.51 1.20
CA GLU A 2 11.68 6.70 1.78
C GLU A 2 10.63 7.50 2.57
N MET A 3 11.06 8.44 3.43
CA MET A 3 10.13 9.23 4.26
C MET A 3 9.13 10.06 3.43
N ARG A 4 9.53 10.61 2.28
CA ARG A 4 8.61 11.38 1.42
C ARG A 4 7.50 10.51 0.86
N LEU A 5 7.79 9.27 0.48
CA LEU A 5 6.80 8.33 -0.04
C LEU A 5 5.84 7.87 1.06
N LEU A 6 6.34 7.63 2.28
CA LEU A 6 5.50 7.32 3.44
C LEU A 6 4.58 8.49 3.81
N LEU A 7 5.08 9.72 3.85
CA LEU A 7 4.26 10.91 4.08
C LEU A 7 3.24 11.11 2.97
N SER A 8 3.61 10.85 1.72
CA SER A 8 2.68 10.94 0.59
C SER A 8 1.59 9.87 0.66
N LEU A 9 1.94 8.65 1.08
CA LEU A 9 1.01 7.55 1.34
C LEU A 9 0.00 7.94 2.42
N THR A 10 0.47 8.33 3.62
CA THR A 10 -0.41 8.62 4.75
C THR A 10 -1.26 9.86 4.51
N ASN A 11 -0.74 10.90 3.84
CA ASN A 11 -1.54 12.05 3.41
C ASN A 11 -2.62 11.67 2.40
N ALA A 12 -2.33 10.75 1.47
CA ALA A 12 -3.34 10.27 0.52
C ALA A 12 -4.46 9.49 1.22
N VAL A 13 -4.11 8.67 2.23
CA VAL A 13 -5.10 7.97 3.07
C VAL A 13 -5.95 8.97 3.84
N GLY A 14 -5.33 9.93 4.55
CA GLY A 14 -6.06 10.94 5.32
C GLY A 14 -6.97 11.83 4.47
N ALA A 15 -6.67 11.98 3.17
CA ALA A 15 -7.52 12.67 2.21
C ALA A 15 -8.56 11.78 1.52
N GLY A 16 -8.72 10.51 1.92
CA GLY A 16 -9.64 9.54 1.30
C GLY A 16 -9.24 9.11 -0.12
N ARG A 17 -8.03 9.45 -0.59
CA ARG A 17 -7.57 9.17 -1.96
C ARG A 17 -6.89 7.80 -2.05
N MET A 18 -7.66 6.73 -1.83
CA MET A 18 -7.11 5.36 -1.76
C MET A 18 -6.33 4.94 -3.01
N ARG A 19 -6.75 5.36 -4.21
CA ARG A 19 -5.98 5.09 -5.44
C ARG A 19 -4.59 5.72 -5.43
N GLN A 20 -4.49 6.96 -4.94
CA GLN A 20 -3.21 7.64 -4.78
C GLN A 20 -2.38 6.96 -3.69
N ALA A 21 -3.00 6.60 -2.57
CA ALA A 21 -2.33 5.87 -1.50
C ALA A 21 -1.73 4.55 -2.01
N THR A 22 -2.48 3.77 -2.79
CA THR A 22 -1.98 2.53 -3.42
C THR A 22 -0.72 2.80 -4.25
N ARG A 23 -0.73 3.83 -5.11
CA ARG A 23 0.46 4.18 -5.92
C ARG A 23 1.68 4.52 -5.07
N GLU A 24 1.49 5.28 -4.00
CA GLU A 24 2.59 5.68 -3.11
C GLU A 24 3.14 4.49 -2.32
N LEU A 25 2.29 3.56 -1.88
CA LEU A 25 2.73 2.29 -1.28
C LEU A 25 3.56 1.47 -2.27
N LEU A 26 3.09 1.31 -3.52
CA LEU A 26 3.83 0.57 -4.54
C LEU A 26 5.19 1.19 -4.82
N LYS A 27 5.26 2.52 -4.96
CA LYS A 27 6.54 3.23 -5.12
C LYS A 27 7.46 2.97 -3.93
N ALA A 28 6.96 3.11 -2.71
CA ALA A 28 7.74 2.89 -1.50
C ALA A 28 8.35 1.48 -1.47
N TYR A 29 7.54 0.45 -1.72
CA TYR A 29 8.01 -0.93 -1.77
C TYR A 29 8.97 -1.18 -2.94
N ILE A 30 8.69 -0.67 -4.15
CA ILE A 30 9.60 -0.85 -5.29
C ILE A 30 10.97 -0.20 -5.02
N HIS A 31 11.01 0.90 -4.26
CA HIS A 31 12.24 1.61 -3.89
C HIS A 31 12.99 1.03 -2.70
N GLY A 32 12.55 -0.10 -2.14
CA GLY A 32 13.31 -0.84 -1.12
C GLY A 32 12.75 -0.79 0.29
N LEU A 33 11.63 -0.08 0.54
CA LEU A 33 11.03 -0.01 1.87
C LEU A 33 10.66 -1.42 2.39
N ASP A 34 11.14 -1.79 3.56
CA ASP A 34 10.76 -3.04 4.22
C ASP A 34 9.26 -3.09 4.51
N SER A 35 8.63 -4.26 4.38
CA SER A 35 7.23 -4.42 4.73
C SER A 35 6.97 -4.23 6.22
N ALA A 36 7.98 -4.41 7.08
CA ALA A 36 7.89 -4.08 8.50
C ALA A 36 7.51 -2.60 8.72
N ALA A 37 8.05 -1.67 7.92
CA ALA A 37 7.67 -0.27 8.01
C ALA A 37 6.23 -0.01 7.54
N LEU A 38 5.67 -0.88 6.67
CA LEU A 38 4.26 -0.81 6.30
C LEU A 38 3.36 -1.34 7.42
N ASP A 39 3.81 -2.36 8.17
CA ASP A 39 3.09 -2.85 9.36
C ASP A 39 2.84 -1.71 10.35
N ASP A 40 3.90 -0.96 10.70
CA ASP A 40 3.82 0.21 11.57
C ASP A 40 2.84 1.27 11.03
N VAL A 41 2.88 1.55 9.72
CA VAL A 41 1.98 2.52 9.08
C VAL A 41 0.52 2.08 9.17
N PHE A 42 0.20 0.81 8.88
CA PHE A 42 -1.18 0.33 8.97
C PHE A 42 -1.68 0.25 10.41
N GLU A 43 -0.82 -0.08 11.38
CA GLU A 43 -1.14 0.01 12.80
C GLU A 43 -1.48 1.45 13.20
N LEU A 44 -0.64 2.41 12.82
CA LEU A 44 -0.88 3.83 13.08
C LEU A 44 -2.14 4.37 12.37
N LEU A 45 -2.47 3.88 11.17
CA LEU A 45 -3.70 4.25 10.49
C LEU A 45 -4.93 3.73 11.24
N ALA A 46 -4.90 2.47 11.71
CA ALA A 46 -5.99 1.91 12.50
C ALA A 46 -6.17 2.65 13.83
N TRP A 47 -5.07 3.02 14.49
CA TRP A 47 -5.11 3.73 15.76
C TRP A 47 -5.55 5.19 15.61
N ASN A 48 -4.97 5.94 14.67
CA ASN A 48 -5.19 7.38 14.54
C ASN A 48 -6.51 7.75 13.84
N GLN A 49 -6.98 6.92 12.90
CA GLN A 49 -8.26 7.16 12.19
C GLN A 49 -9.43 6.39 12.81
N GLY A 50 -9.12 5.44 13.71
CA GLY A 50 -10.09 4.56 14.36
C GLY A 50 -10.37 3.28 13.56
N ILE A 51 -10.64 2.21 14.30
CA ILE A 51 -10.90 0.87 13.75
C ILE A 51 -12.13 0.86 12.83
N GLY A 52 -13.13 1.69 13.10
CA GLY A 52 -14.33 1.82 12.25
C GLY A 52 -13.98 2.29 10.84
N TYR A 53 -13.24 3.40 10.74
CA TYR A 53 -12.75 3.93 9.47
C TYR A 53 -11.80 2.96 8.77
N PHE A 54 -10.90 2.34 9.52
CA PHE A 54 -10.01 1.32 8.97
C PHE A 54 -10.80 0.18 8.35
N SER A 55 -11.80 -0.36 9.06
CA SER A 55 -12.61 -1.49 8.59
C SER A 55 -13.49 -1.12 7.39
N SER A 56 -14.07 0.09 7.35
CA SER A 56 -14.98 0.49 6.27
C SER A 56 -14.28 1.02 5.03
N GLU A 57 -13.20 1.78 5.19
CA GLU A 57 -12.54 2.48 4.07
C GLU A 57 -11.22 1.80 3.65
N ILE A 58 -10.36 1.46 4.62
CA ILE A 58 -9.01 0.96 4.32
C ILE A 58 -9.05 -0.55 4.05
N GLY A 59 -9.72 -1.33 4.88
CA GLY A 59 -9.83 -2.79 4.80
C GLY A 59 -10.28 -3.32 3.43
N PRO A 60 -11.35 -2.78 2.81
CA PRO A 60 -11.80 -3.19 1.49
C PRO A 60 -11.04 -2.51 0.33
N SER A 61 -10.13 -1.57 0.62
CA SER A 61 -9.43 -0.81 -0.43
C SER A 61 -8.39 -1.61 -1.21
N THR A 62 -8.07 -1.13 -2.41
CA THR A 62 -6.94 -1.62 -3.21
C THR A 62 -5.60 -1.40 -2.52
N LEU A 63 -5.48 -0.39 -1.65
CA LEU A 63 -4.29 -0.13 -0.84
C LEU A 63 -4.00 -1.31 0.10
N PHE A 64 -5.01 -1.74 0.86
CA PHE A 64 -4.82 -2.84 1.81
C PHE A 64 -4.69 -4.19 1.10
N ALA A 65 -5.31 -4.36 -0.06
CA ALA A 65 -5.09 -5.53 -0.93
C ALA A 65 -3.62 -5.62 -1.42
N ALA A 66 -3.01 -4.50 -1.81
CA ALA A 66 -1.61 -4.45 -2.21
C ALA A 66 -0.68 -4.80 -1.05
N TYR A 67 -0.93 -4.23 0.13
CA TYR A 67 -0.19 -4.57 1.37
C TYR A 67 -0.29 -6.07 1.70
N LYS A 68 -1.49 -6.66 1.70
CA LYS A 68 -1.67 -8.10 1.94
C LYS A 68 -0.95 -8.96 0.90
N THR A 69 -0.88 -8.51 -0.34
CA THR A 69 -0.15 -9.21 -1.41
C THR A 69 1.34 -9.25 -1.12
N ILE A 70 1.93 -8.13 -0.69
CA ILE A 70 3.33 -8.06 -0.25
C ILE A 70 3.58 -9.07 0.88
N LYS A 71 2.83 -8.95 1.99
CA LYS A 71 3.02 -9.82 3.17
C LYS A 71 2.82 -11.29 2.83
N GLY A 72 1.82 -11.61 2.01
CA GLY A 72 1.52 -12.98 1.59
C GLY A 72 2.65 -13.60 0.76
N MET A 73 3.22 -12.85 -0.18
CA MET A 73 4.32 -13.35 -1.03
C MET A 73 5.65 -13.42 -0.27
N GLU A 74 5.95 -12.45 0.60
CA GLU A 74 7.14 -12.50 1.46
C GLU A 74 7.10 -13.71 2.39
N LYS A 75 5.93 -14.02 2.97
CA LYS A 75 5.73 -15.23 3.77
C LYS A 75 5.95 -16.53 2.98
N GLN A 76 5.76 -16.50 1.66
CA GLN A 76 6.05 -17.61 0.76
C GLN A 76 7.53 -17.68 0.34
N GLY A 77 8.38 -16.77 0.82
CA GLY A 77 9.79 -16.70 0.45
C GLY A 77 10.03 -16.18 -0.97
N LYS A 78 9.05 -15.48 -1.55
CA LYS A 78 9.15 -14.93 -2.92
C LYS A 78 10.19 -13.82 -2.96
N ALA A 79 11.01 -13.81 -4.02
CA ALA A 79 12.00 -12.77 -4.20
C ALA A 79 11.33 -11.42 -4.48
N ARG A 80 11.90 -10.33 -3.96
CA ARG A 80 11.34 -8.98 -4.11
C ARG A 80 11.04 -8.59 -5.57
N GLY A 81 11.88 -9.02 -6.52
CA GLY A 81 11.65 -8.79 -7.95
C GLY A 81 10.34 -9.42 -8.45
N GLU A 82 10.01 -10.63 -8.00
CA GLU A 82 8.77 -11.34 -8.33
C GLU A 82 7.56 -10.64 -7.70
N ILE A 83 7.69 -10.18 -6.45
CA ILE A 83 6.67 -9.40 -5.76
C ILE A 83 6.41 -8.08 -6.51
N CYS A 84 7.46 -7.34 -6.86
CA CYS A 84 7.35 -6.10 -7.62
C CYS A 84 6.69 -6.30 -8.99
N ALA A 85 6.96 -7.42 -9.68
CA ALA A 85 6.30 -7.75 -10.94
C ALA A 85 4.79 -7.98 -10.73
N ALA A 86 4.43 -8.83 -9.76
CA ALA A 86 3.04 -9.11 -9.42
C ALA A 86 2.27 -7.85 -8.99
N LEU A 87 2.92 -6.96 -8.23
CA LEU A 87 2.33 -5.69 -7.82
C LEU A 87 2.09 -4.74 -8.99
N LYS A 88 3.03 -4.64 -9.93
CA LYS A 88 2.86 -3.80 -11.14
C LYS A 88 1.74 -4.33 -12.03
N GLU A 89 1.62 -5.64 -12.15
CA GLU A 89 0.56 -6.29 -12.92
C GLU A 89 -0.81 -6.07 -12.27
N LYS A 90 -0.93 -6.36 -10.98
CA LYS A 90 -2.20 -6.32 -10.26
C LYS A 90 -2.64 -4.94 -9.83
N PHE A 91 -1.73 -4.01 -9.57
CA PHE A 91 -2.03 -2.72 -8.95
C PHE A 91 -1.33 -1.53 -9.62
N GLY A 92 -0.59 -1.75 -10.72
CA GLY A 92 0.06 -0.66 -11.46
C GLY A 92 -0.91 0.23 -12.21
N GLU A 93 -0.40 1.25 -12.90
CA GLU A 93 -1.20 2.27 -13.60
C GLU A 93 -2.10 1.71 -14.71
N LYS A 94 -1.82 0.50 -15.19
CA LYS A 94 -2.66 -0.21 -16.15
C LYS A 94 -3.91 -0.84 -15.52
N ASN A 95 -3.96 -1.00 -14.19
CA ASN A 95 -5.16 -1.48 -13.49
C ASN A 95 -6.21 -0.34 -13.47
N PRO A 96 -7.43 -0.53 -14.03
CA PRO A 96 -8.50 0.48 -14.03
C PRO A 96 -8.93 0.95 -12.63
N GLU A 97 -8.70 0.15 -11.58
CA GLU A 97 -8.96 0.54 -10.18
C GLU A 97 -7.90 1.49 -9.61
N VAL A 98 -6.73 1.59 -10.24
CA VAL A 98 -5.60 2.46 -9.83
C VAL A 98 -5.31 3.54 -10.87
N LYS A 99 -5.77 3.38 -12.11
CA LYS A 99 -5.63 4.34 -13.20
C LYS A 99 -6.25 5.68 -12.82
N VAL A 100 -5.51 6.76 -13.06
CA VAL A 100 -6.02 8.14 -13.04
C VAL A 100 -6.48 8.45 -14.46
N MET A 101 -7.66 9.06 -14.60
CA MET A 101 -8.10 9.68 -15.86
C MET A 101 -7.17 10.83 -16.25
#